data_AF-A0A1Q9G538-F1
#
_entry.id   AF-A0A1Q9G538-F1
#
_cell.length_a   1.000
_cell.length_b   1.000
_cell.length_c   1.000
_cell.angle_alpha   90.00
_cell.angle_beta   90.00
_cell.angle_gamma   90.00
#
_symmetry.space_group_name_H-M   'P 1'
#
loop_
_entity.id
_entity.type
_entity.pdbx_description
1 polymer ?
#
loop_
_entity_poly.entity_id
_entity_poly.type
_entity_poly.pdbx_seq_one_letter_code
_entity_poly.pdbx_strand_id
1 'polypeptide(L)'
;MSIQTNKQVIKSLRLSKEQWQTIQTQMQEKNLNFSQLVLNSLLIQNSQAHVKSKKQKAIANKELIIELAKWGNNLNQIAKNLSTNKGAWDRLGLEQLIEISNQLEQLRVKYVS
;
A
#
# COMPACT_ATOMS: atom_id res chain seq x y z
N MET A 1 -18.37 40.24 -5.82
CA MET A 1 -18.21 39.12 -4.87
C MET A 1 -18.76 37.86 -5.51
N SER A 2 -17.93 36.84 -5.72
CA SER A 2 -18.38 35.53 -6.24
C SER A 2 -19.09 34.78 -5.11
N ILE A 3 -20.38 34.49 -5.27
CA ILE A 3 -21.12 33.66 -4.34
C ILE A 3 -20.66 32.22 -4.61
N GLN A 4 -19.77 31.68 -3.78
CA GLN A 4 -19.47 30.25 -3.76
C GLN A 4 -20.74 29.50 -3.32
N THR A 5 -21.58 29.10 -4.29
CA THR A 5 -22.66 28.17 -4.01
C THR A 5 -22.04 26.80 -3.75
N ASN A 6 -21.99 26.38 -2.49
CA ASN A 6 -21.67 25.00 -2.15
C ASN A 6 -22.62 24.08 -2.93
N LYS A 7 -22.09 23.25 -3.84
CA LYS A 7 -22.89 22.27 -4.57
C LYS A 7 -23.50 21.31 -3.55
N GLN A 8 -24.80 21.42 -3.31
CA GLN A 8 -25.52 20.52 -2.40
C GLN A 8 -25.95 19.26 -3.15
N VAL A 9 -25.62 18.11 -2.57
CA VAL A 9 -26.10 16.80 -3.03
C VAL A 9 -26.95 16.20 -1.92
N ILE A 10 -28.23 15.96 -2.22
CA ILE A 10 -29.16 15.32 -1.29
C ILE A 10 -29.33 13.86 -1.71
N LYS A 11 -29.16 12.94 -0.77
CA LYS A 11 -29.41 11.50 -0.95
C LYS A 11 -30.41 11.02 0.09
N SER A 12 -31.40 10.26 -0.35
CA SER A 12 -32.40 9.66 0.53
C SER A 12 -32.08 8.20 0.79
N LEU A 13 -32.23 7.77 2.03
CA LEU A 13 -32.06 6.39 2.47
C LEU A 13 -33.34 5.94 3.17
N ARG A 14 -33.86 4.75 2.83
CA ARG A 14 -34.98 4.13 3.55
C ARG A 14 -34.42 3.22 4.62
N LEU A 15 -34.99 3.29 5.81
CA LEU A 15 -34.55 2.55 6.98
C LEU A 15 -35.75 1.83 7.59
N SER A 16 -35.52 0.63 8.14
CA SER A 16 -36.49 -0.01 9.03
C SER A 16 -36.59 0.78 10.35
N LYS A 17 -37.64 0.50 11.12
CA LYS A 17 -37.83 1.12 12.45
C LYS A 17 -36.67 0.82 13.39
N GLU A 18 -36.21 -0.42 13.39
CA GLU A 18 -35.07 -0.89 14.20
C GLU A 18 -33.76 -0.18 13.81
N GLN A 19 -33.49 -0.09 12.50
CA GLN A 19 -32.30 0.61 11.99
C GLN A 19 -32.32 2.09 12.37
N TRP A 20 -33.48 2.75 12.29
CA TRP A 20 -33.62 4.14 12.70
C TRP A 20 -33.37 4.33 14.21
N GLN A 21 -33.92 3.45 15.04
CA GLN A 21 -33.69 3.49 16.49
C GLN A 21 -32.20 3.35 16.84
N THR A 22 -31.49 2.40 16.20
CA THR A 22 -30.05 2.25 16.40
C THR A 22 -29.28 3.53 16.03
N ILE A 23 -29.65 4.18 14.92
CA ILE A 23 -29.02 5.44 14.50
C ILE A 23 -29.32 6.56 15.51
N GLN A 24 -30.55 6.64 16.03
CA GLN A 24 -30.91 7.63 17.06
C GLN A 24 -30.09 7.46 18.33
N THR A 25 -29.89 6.24 18.81
CA THR A 25 -29.04 5.95 19.97
C THR A 25 -27.60 6.43 19.72
N GLN A 26 -27.03 6.11 18.55
CA GLN A 26 -25.67 6.56 18.19
C GLN A 26 -25.55 8.08 18.06
N MET A 27 -26.59 8.76 17.58
CA MET A 27 -26.65 10.22 17.52
C MET A 27 -26.59 10.83 18.93
N GLN A 28 -27.31 10.25 19.89
CA GLN A 28 -27.30 10.70 21.29
C GLN A 28 -25.95 10.44 21.96
N GLU A 29 -25.42 9.21 21.85
CA GLU A 29 -24.13 8.82 22.45
C GLU A 29 -22.98 9.69 21.97
N LYS A 30 -22.97 10.05 20.68
CA LYS A 30 -21.88 10.82 20.06
C LYS A 30 -22.15 12.32 20.02
N ASN A 31 -23.32 12.76 20.48
CA ASN A 31 -23.79 14.14 20.39
C ASN A 31 -23.67 14.74 18.96
N LEU A 32 -24.16 13.98 17.97
CA LEU A 32 -24.12 14.36 16.55
C LEU A 32 -25.51 14.38 15.94
N ASN A 33 -25.73 15.26 14.95
CA ASN A 33 -26.91 15.17 14.10
C ASN A 33 -26.77 14.03 13.06
N PHE A 34 -27.88 13.65 12.43
CA PHE A 34 -27.91 12.54 11.47
C PHE A 34 -26.88 12.71 10.33
N SER A 35 -26.85 13.89 9.71
CA SER A 35 -25.94 14.17 8.60
C SER A 35 -24.47 14.06 9.01
N GLN A 36 -24.11 14.57 10.19
CA GLN A 36 -22.76 14.47 10.74
C GLN A 36 -22.39 13.01 11.02
N LEU A 37 -23.29 12.25 11.64
CA LEU A 37 -23.06 10.84 11.97
C LEU A 37 -22.86 9.99 10.70
N VAL A 38 -23.71 10.19 9.70
CA VAL A 38 -23.63 9.47 8.42
C VAL A 38 -22.37 9.85 7.66
N LEU A 39 -22.05 11.15 7.57
CA LEU A 39 -20.84 11.61 6.89
C LEU A 39 -19.58 11.05 7.56
N ASN A 40 -19.49 11.12 8.88
CA ASN A 40 -18.36 10.57 9.64
C ASN A 40 -18.22 9.07 9.40
N SER A 41 -19.33 8.32 9.45
CA SER A 41 -19.34 6.88 9.21
C SER A 41 -18.86 6.52 7.80
N LEU A 42 -19.35 7.23 6.77
CA LEU A 42 -18.97 6.99 5.37
C LEU A 42 -17.51 7.34 5.10
N LEU A 43 -17.01 8.46 5.65
CA LEU A 43 -15.61 8.86 5.52
C LEU A 43 -14.67 7.87 6.22
N ILE A 44 -15.03 7.44 7.43
CA ILE A 44 -14.26 6.46 8.19
C ILE A 44 -14.26 5.10 7.48
N GLN A 45 -15.41 4.63 6.99
CA GLN A 45 -15.51 3.36 6.26
C GLN A 45 -14.64 3.38 5.00
N ASN A 46 -14.68 4.46 4.21
CA ASN A 46 -13.84 4.61 3.02
C ASN A 46 -12.35 4.66 3.37
N SER A 47 -12.00 5.35 4.46
CA SER A 47 -10.62 5.42 4.95
C SER A 47 -10.13 4.06 5.44
N GLN A 48 -10.94 3.34 6.22
CA GLN A 48 -10.59 2.03 6.76
C GLN A 48 -10.55 0.94 5.69
N ALA A 49 -11.44 0.96 4.69
CA ALA A 49 -11.42 0.01 3.57
C ALA A 49 -10.14 0.16 2.73
N HIS A 50 -9.73 1.40 2.46
CA HIS A 50 -8.48 1.69 1.77
C HIS A 50 -7.24 1.32 2.61
N VAL A 51 -7.26 1.58 3.92
CA VAL A 51 -6.17 1.20 4.84
C VAL A 51 -6.05 -0.32 5.00
N LYS A 52 -7.17 -1.05 5.11
CA LYS A 52 -7.17 -2.52 5.19
C LYS A 52 -6.58 -3.15 3.93
N SER A 53 -7.00 -2.69 2.74
CA SER A 53 -6.47 -3.19 1.46
C SER A 53 -4.97 -2.89 1.27
N LYS A 54 -4.51 -1.69 1.63
CA LYS A 54 -3.07 -1.34 1.61
C LYS A 54 -2.26 -2.18 2.60
N LYS A 55 -2.76 -2.37 3.83
CA LYS A 55 -2.09 -3.17 4.85
C LYS A 55 -2.01 -4.64 4.45
N GLN A 56 -3.06 -5.21 3.86
CA GLN A 56 -3.05 -6.59 3.34
C GLN A 56 -2.08 -6.75 2.16
N LYS A 57 -2.01 -5.80 1.23
CA LYS A 57 -1.01 -5.82 0.15
C LYS A 57 0.43 -5.71 0.68
N ALA A 58 0.66 -4.87 1.69
CA ALA A 58 1.97 -4.73 2.32
C ALA A 58 2.39 -5.99 3.08
N ILE A 59 1.44 -6.68 3.73
CA ILE A 59 1.69 -7.96 4.41
C ILE A 59 1.98 -9.07 3.38
N ALA A 60 1.18 -9.18 2.32
CA ALA A 60 1.37 -10.17 1.26
C ALA A 60 2.72 -9.99 0.53
N ASN A 61 3.18 -8.76 0.39
CA ASN A 61 4.43 -8.45 -0.32
C ASN A 61 5.65 -8.35 0.60
N LYS A 62 5.52 -8.66 1.90
CA LYS A 62 6.61 -8.47 2.88
C LYS A 62 7.85 -9.29 2.54
N GLU A 63 7.66 -10.55 2.14
CA GLU A 63 8.77 -11.44 1.74
C GLU A 63 9.46 -10.91 0.48
N LEU A 64 8.69 -10.51 -0.54
CA LEU A 64 9.22 -9.90 -1.76
C LEU A 64 10.05 -8.64 -1.47
N ILE A 65 9.57 -7.77 -0.58
CA ILE A 65 10.30 -6.55 -0.18
C ILE A 65 11.62 -6.91 0.53
N ILE A 66 11.61 -7.93 1.40
CA ILE A 66 12.82 -8.40 2.09
C ILE A 66 13.83 -8.98 1.09
N GLU A 67 13.37 -9.76 0.12
CA GLU A 67 14.24 -10.30 -0.93
C GLU A 67 14.84 -9.17 -1.77
N LEU A 68 14.03 -8.24 -2.27
CA LEU A 68 14.52 -7.08 -3.03
C LEU A 68 15.55 -6.26 -2.26
N ALA A 69 15.37 -6.09 -0.94
CA ALA A 69 16.35 -5.40 -0.10
C ALA A 69 17.68 -6.17 0.01
N LYS A 70 17.65 -7.51 0.11
CA LYS A 70 18.86 -8.34 0.09
C LYS A 70 19.60 -8.20 -1.25
N TRP A 71 18.86 -8.27 -2.37
CA TRP A 71 19.44 -8.09 -3.71
C TRP A 71 20.04 -6.69 -3.90
N GLY A 72 19.32 -5.64 -3.49
CA GLY A 72 19.82 -4.27 -3.55
C GLY A 72 21.11 -4.07 -2.75
N ASN A 73 21.23 -4.71 -1.58
CA ASN A 73 22.44 -4.67 -0.77
C ASN A 73 23.62 -5.40 -1.46
N ASN A 74 23.39 -6.58 -2.03
CA ASN A 74 24.42 -7.32 -2.77
C ASN A 74 24.93 -6.51 -3.98
N LEU A 75 24.00 -5.91 -4.74
CA LEU A 75 24.36 -5.03 -5.86
C LEU A 75 25.17 -3.81 -5.41
N ASN A 76 24.80 -3.21 -4.27
CA ASN A 76 25.56 -2.09 -3.70
C ASN A 76 26.97 -2.50 -3.26
N GLN A 77 27.16 -3.71 -2.74
CA GLN A 77 28.48 -4.21 -2.36
C GLN A 77 29.35 -4.45 -3.60
N ILE A 78 28.78 -5.03 -4.66
CA ILE A 78 29.47 -5.21 -5.95
C ILE A 78 29.86 -3.85 -6.52
N ALA A 79 28.93 -2.89 -6.57
CA ALA A 79 29.20 -1.54 -7.04
C ALA A 79 30.32 -0.86 -6.23
N LYS A 80 30.32 -1.00 -4.90
CA LYS A 80 31.40 -0.49 -4.04
C LYS A 80 32.74 -1.15 -4.38
N ASN A 81 32.80 -2.47 -4.45
CA ASN A 81 34.02 -3.21 -4.79
C ASN A 81 34.56 -2.84 -6.17
N LEU A 82 33.67 -2.68 -7.16
CA LEU A 82 34.04 -2.23 -8.51
C LEU A 82 34.52 -0.77 -8.52
N SER A 83 33.94 0.09 -7.68
CA SER A 83 34.33 1.51 -7.59
C SER A 83 35.63 1.75 -6.82
N THR A 84 36.00 0.86 -5.89
CA THR A 84 37.23 0.96 -5.07
C THR A 84 38.41 0.20 -5.68
N ASN A 85 38.17 -0.85 -6.46
CA ASN A 85 39.22 -1.62 -7.12
C ASN A 85 39.56 -1.01 -8.49
N LYS A 86 40.40 0.03 -8.48
CA LYS A 86 40.94 0.66 -9.69
C LYS A 86 41.89 -0.32 -10.42
N GLY A 87 41.34 -1.27 -11.18
CA GLY A 87 42.09 -1.96 -12.23
C GLY A 87 42.06 -3.49 -12.27
N ALA A 88 41.38 -4.20 -11.36
CA ALA A 88 41.29 -5.66 -11.46
C ALA A 88 39.83 -6.12 -11.45
N TRP A 89 39.29 -6.33 -12.66
CA TRP A 89 38.20 -7.29 -12.90
C TRP A 89 38.75 -8.70 -12.68
N ASP A 90 39.12 -9.01 -11.44
CA ASP A 90 39.66 -10.33 -11.12
C ASP A 90 38.59 -11.39 -11.42
N ARG A 91 39.02 -12.57 -11.83
CA ARG A 91 38.20 -13.67 -12.32
C ARG A 91 36.97 -13.94 -11.44
N LEU A 92 37.15 -13.79 -10.12
CA LEU A 92 36.09 -13.93 -9.13
C LEU A 92 34.93 -12.95 -9.31
N GLY A 93 35.21 -11.69 -9.65
CA GLY A 93 34.18 -10.67 -9.88
C GLY A 93 33.36 -10.94 -11.14
N LEU A 94 34.00 -11.51 -12.18
CA LEU A 94 33.31 -11.94 -13.39
C LEU A 94 32.47 -13.20 -13.16
N GLU A 95 33.00 -14.18 -12.41
CA GLU A 95 32.26 -15.39 -12.02
C GLU A 95 31.01 -15.04 -11.18
N GLN A 96 31.11 -14.10 -10.24
CA GLN A 96 29.97 -13.61 -9.45
C GLN A 96 28.88 -12.95 -10.32
N LEU A 97 29.26 -12.17 -11.34
CA LEU A 97 28.28 -11.56 -12.25
C LEU A 97 27.56 -12.60 -13.11
N ILE A 98 28.26 -13.63 -13.58
CA ILE A 98 27.67 -14.74 -14.34
C ILE A 98 26.67 -15.51 -13.48
N GLU A 99 27.03 -15.81 -12.23
CA GLU A 99 26.14 -16.52 -11.31
C GLU A 99 24.86 -15.74 -11.00
N ILE A 100 24.97 -14.42 -10.78
CA ILE A 100 23.81 -13.54 -10.58
C ILE A 100 22.89 -13.54 -11.80
N SER A 101 23.46 -13.48 -13.02
CA SER A 101 22.67 -13.53 -14.25
C SER A 101 21.85 -14.81 -14.37
N ASN A 102 22.43 -15.96 -14.03
CA ASN A 102 21.73 -17.24 -14.09
C ASN A 102 20.60 -17.34 -13.06
N GLN A 103 20.82 -16.84 -11.84
CA GLN A 103 19.80 -16.83 -10.80
C GLN A 103 18.60 -15.94 -11.17
N LEU A 104 18.87 -14.78 -11.80
CA LEU A 104 17.81 -13.89 -12.29
C LEU A 104 16.99 -14.54 -13.41
N GLU A 105 17.60 -15.28 -14.32
CA GLU A 105 16.88 -15.98 -15.39
C GLU A 105 16.00 -17.12 -14.84
N GLN A 106 16.48 -17.88 -13.85
CA GLN A 106 15.68 -18.91 -13.18
C GLN A 106 14.46 -18.33 -12.47
N LEU A 107 14.62 -17.18 -11.80
CA LEU A 107 13.51 -16.48 -11.17
C LEU A 107 12.51 -15.96 -12.21
N ARG A 108 13.00 -15.41 -13.33
CA ARG A 108 12.14 -14.98 -14.44
C ARG A 108 11.29 -16.16 -14.96
N VAL A 109 11.91 -17.30 -15.27
CA VAL A 109 11.20 -18.49 -15.75
C VAL A 109 10.13 -18.96 -14.75
N LYS A 110 10.44 -18.92 -13.46
CA LYS A 110 9.56 -19.38 -12.38
C LYS A 110 8.33 -18.49 -12.14
N TYR A 111 8.43 -17.18 -12.40
CA TYR A 111 7.39 -16.21 -12.02
C TYR A 111 6.77 -15.45 -13.21
N VAL A 112 7.31 -15.60 -14.42
CA VAL A 112 6.83 -14.91 -15.65
C VAL A 112 6.28 -15.91 -16.69
N SER A 113 6.12 -17.20 -16.34
CA SER A 113 5.38 -18.18 -17.14
C SER A 113 3.87 -18.14 -16.86
#